data_AF-A0AAD9SP67-F1
#
_entry.id   AF-A0AAD9SP67-F1
#
_cell.length_a   1.000
_cell.length_b   1.000
_cell.length_c   1.000
_cell.angle_alpha   90.00
_cell.angle_beta   90.00
_cell.angle_gamma   90.00
#
_symmetry.space_group_name_H-M   'P 1'
#
loop_
_entity.id
_entity.type
_entity.pdbx_description
1 polymer ?
#
loop_
_entity_poly.entity_id
_entity_poly.type
_entity_poly.pdbx_seq_one_letter_code
_entity_poly.pdbx_strand_id
1 'polypeptide(L)'
;MKSQPDQKNGKDFRFRDFSEWNEDERVAVQVPKTVRRHMVIVLESSRNTKGYVKILTIKSSQHQPNIDANFFIPIAPSPKNHSIDKQLKFAGVGVTWGGIVTYRLHKLSYVRVDKVFEVPMSVLEPCHWKDEHIRLQNTSWRSLVAHMKKLEQNPA
;
A
#
# COMPACT_ATOMS: atom_id res chain seq x y z
N MET A 1 -12.53 -1.14 23.13
CA MET A 1 -12.86 -2.22 22.17
C MET A 1 -11.68 -2.40 21.22
N LYS A 2 -11.02 -3.56 21.23
CA LYS A 2 -9.96 -3.88 20.27
C LYS A 2 -10.64 -4.32 18.96
N SER A 3 -10.82 -3.41 18.01
CA SER A 3 -11.31 -3.76 16.68
C SER A 3 -10.37 -4.79 16.07
N GLN A 4 -10.89 -5.98 15.79
CA GLN A 4 -10.27 -6.95 14.90
C GLN A 4 -9.79 -6.18 13.66
N PRO A 5 -8.52 -6.32 13.21
CA PRO A 5 -8.10 -5.65 12.00
C PRO A 5 -9.01 -6.16 10.88
N ASP A 6 -9.72 -5.23 10.25
CA ASP A 6 -10.56 -5.49 9.09
C ASP A 6 -9.78 -6.42 8.14
N GLN A 7 -10.41 -7.47 7.60
CA GLN A 7 -9.73 -8.57 6.90
C GLN A 7 -8.88 -8.09 5.71
N LYS A 8 -9.08 -6.84 5.30
CA LYS A 8 -8.45 -6.12 4.19
C LYS A 8 -7.19 -5.31 4.59
N ASN A 9 -7.00 -5.04 5.88
CA ASN A 9 -5.95 -4.11 6.34
C ASN A 9 -4.54 -4.70 6.19
N GLY A 10 -3.67 -3.91 5.57
CA GLY A 10 -2.28 -4.26 5.25
C GLY A 10 -2.14 -5.16 4.03
N LYS A 11 -3.22 -5.42 3.28
CA LYS A 11 -3.18 -6.17 2.02
C LYS A 11 -2.95 -5.24 0.84
N ASP A 12 -2.37 -5.80 -0.22
CA ASP A 12 -2.16 -5.11 -1.46
C ASP A 12 -3.33 -5.27 -2.44
N PHE A 13 -3.55 -4.21 -3.20
CA PHE A 13 -4.58 -4.09 -4.23
C PHE A 13 -4.05 -3.29 -5.41
N ARG A 14 -4.77 -3.34 -6.52
CA ARG A 14 -4.64 -2.41 -7.62
C ARG A 14 -6.02 -1.84 -7.94
N PHE A 15 -6.04 -0.73 -8.67
CA PHE A 15 -7.30 -0.24 -9.21
C PHE A 15 -7.76 -1.14 -10.35
N ARG A 16 -9.07 -1.42 -10.40
CA ARG A 16 -9.72 -1.99 -11.59
C ARG A 16 -9.51 -1.08 -12.79
N ASP A 17 -9.63 -1.62 -13.99
CA ASP A 17 -9.53 -0.79 -15.20
C ASP A 17 -10.61 0.30 -15.15
N PHE A 18 -10.23 1.53 -15.49
CA PHE A 18 -11.15 2.68 -15.44
C PHE A 18 -12.39 2.48 -16.33
N SER A 19 -12.27 1.69 -17.39
CA SER A 19 -13.38 1.30 -18.26
C SER A 19 -14.45 0.46 -17.55
N GLU A 20 -14.08 -0.27 -16.49
CA GLU A 20 -14.96 -1.14 -15.70
C GLU A 20 -15.65 -0.43 -14.54
N TRP A 21 -15.38 0.86 -14.36
CA TRP A 21 -15.97 1.65 -13.29
C TRP A 21 -17.35 2.13 -13.71
N ASN A 22 -18.29 2.09 -12.78
CA ASN A 22 -19.60 2.69 -12.98
C ASN A 22 -19.53 4.24 -12.93
N GLU A 23 -20.61 4.90 -13.30
CA GLU A 23 -20.64 6.36 -13.41
C GLU A 23 -20.39 7.06 -12.06
N ASP A 24 -20.99 6.54 -10.99
CA ASP A 24 -20.79 7.05 -9.64
C ASP A 24 -19.33 6.95 -9.17
N GLU A 25 -18.67 5.81 -9.45
CA GLU A 25 -17.26 5.57 -9.15
C GLU A 25 -16.35 6.55 -9.90
N ARG A 26 -16.67 6.84 -11.17
CA ARG A 26 -15.89 7.77 -12.00
C ARG A 26 -15.97 9.20 -11.50
N VAL A 27 -17.11 9.61 -10.97
CA VAL A 27 -17.31 10.95 -10.39
C VAL A 27 -16.70 11.05 -9.00
N ALA A 28 -16.87 10.01 -8.17
CA ALA A 28 -16.50 10.05 -6.76
C ALA A 28 -14.98 9.91 -6.51
N VAL A 29 -14.25 9.19 -7.36
CA VAL A 29 -12.82 8.92 -7.14
C VAL A 29 -11.96 10.09 -7.59
N GLN A 30 -11.63 10.97 -6.65
CA GLN A 30 -10.71 12.10 -6.86
C GLN A 30 -9.22 11.71 -6.77
N VAL A 31 -8.86 10.55 -7.33
CA VAL A 31 -7.48 10.06 -7.32
C VAL A 31 -6.77 10.39 -8.64
N PRO A 32 -5.56 11.00 -8.61
CA PRO A 32 -4.81 11.30 -9.82
C PRO A 32 -4.62 10.08 -10.72
N LYS A 33 -4.70 10.28 -12.05
CA LYS A 33 -4.50 9.20 -13.04
C LYS A 33 -3.18 8.44 -12.85
N THR A 34 -2.13 9.13 -12.40
CA THR A 34 -0.83 8.53 -12.11
C THR A 34 -0.90 7.55 -10.94
N VAL A 35 -1.64 7.87 -9.88
CA VAL A 35 -1.84 6.98 -8.71
C VAL A 35 -2.64 5.75 -9.09
N ARG A 36 -3.64 5.88 -9.96
CA ARG A 36 -4.50 4.76 -10.39
C ARG A 36 -3.76 3.62 -11.09
N ARG A 37 -2.56 3.87 -11.64
CA ARG A 37 -1.73 2.86 -12.30
C ARG A 37 -0.82 2.09 -11.34
N HIS A 38 -0.82 2.44 -10.06
CA HIS A 38 0.06 1.85 -9.07
C HIS A 38 -0.68 0.84 -8.19
N MET A 39 0.08 -0.10 -7.62
CA MET A 39 -0.41 -0.92 -6.51
C MET A 39 -0.61 -0.04 -5.27
N VAL A 40 -1.48 -0.47 -4.39
CA VAL A 40 -1.85 0.26 -3.17
C VAL A 40 -1.94 -0.69 -1.97
N ILE A 41 -1.79 -0.13 -0.77
CA ILE A 41 -2.01 -0.85 0.49
C ILE A 41 -3.24 -0.28 1.15
N VAL A 42 -4.20 -1.14 1.50
CA VAL A 42 -5.37 -0.74 2.29
C VAL A 42 -4.99 -0.58 3.75
N LEU A 43 -5.30 0.58 4.32
CA LEU A 43 -4.99 0.91 5.70
C LEU A 43 -6.10 0.51 6.66
N GLU A 44 -7.27 1.09 6.43
CA GLU A 44 -8.47 0.95 7.23
C GLU A 44 -9.70 1.33 6.40
N SER A 45 -10.87 0.88 6.83
CA SER A 45 -12.14 1.40 6.33
C SER A 45 -12.30 2.88 6.68
N SER A 46 -12.87 3.65 5.76
CA SER A 46 -13.20 5.06 6.02
C SER A 46 -14.22 5.16 7.14
N ARG A 47 -14.03 6.18 7.99
CA ARG A 47 -15.00 6.52 9.05
C ARG A 47 -16.09 7.45 8.55
N ASN A 48 -15.83 8.16 7.45
CA ASN A 48 -16.70 9.22 6.94
C ASN A 48 -17.65 8.70 5.85
N THR A 49 -17.22 7.70 5.09
CA THR A 49 -17.97 7.21 3.93
C THR A 49 -18.02 5.70 3.91
N LYS A 50 -19.24 5.15 4.04
CA LYS A 50 -19.46 3.70 4.07
C LYS A 50 -19.01 3.07 2.75
N GLY A 51 -18.28 1.96 2.86
CA GLY A 51 -17.77 1.22 1.70
C GLY A 51 -16.47 1.80 1.12
N TYR A 52 -15.94 2.89 1.69
CA TYR A 52 -14.66 3.45 1.29
C TYR A 52 -13.54 2.94 2.20
N VAL A 53 -12.32 2.97 1.69
CA VAL A 53 -11.10 2.59 2.39
C VAL A 53 -10.04 3.66 2.19
N LYS A 54 -9.19 3.83 3.21
CA LYS A 54 -7.98 4.63 3.11
C LYS A 54 -6.85 3.78 2.55
N ILE A 55 -6.11 4.33 1.60
CA ILE A 55 -5.04 3.63 0.89
C ILE A 55 -3.75 4.46 0.87
N LEU A 56 -2.62 3.75 0.78
CA LEU A 56 -1.31 4.31 0.43
C LEU A 56 -0.86 3.76 -0.92
N THR A 57 -0.13 4.58 -1.68
CA THR A 57 0.41 4.17 -2.99
C THR A 57 1.75 3.47 -2.84
N ILE A 58 1.91 2.32 -3.50
CA ILE A 58 3.20 1.67 -3.72
C ILE A 58 3.79 2.20 -5.03
N LYS A 59 4.93 2.88 -4.94
CA LYS A 59 5.68 3.35 -6.11
C LYS A 59 6.85 2.42 -6.40
N SER A 60 6.97 2.02 -7.67
CA SER A 60 8.19 1.46 -8.22
C SER A 60 9.02 2.59 -8.80
N SER A 61 10.31 2.62 -8.48
CA SER A 61 11.27 3.55 -9.07
C SER A 61 12.43 2.74 -9.60
N GLN A 62 12.58 2.65 -10.92
CA GLN A 62 13.80 2.08 -11.50
C GLN A 62 15.04 2.98 -11.25
N HIS A 63 14.85 4.29 -11.02
CA HIS A 63 15.94 5.28 -11.15
C HIS A 63 15.88 6.54 -10.24
N GLN A 64 15.18 6.58 -9.10
CA GLN A 64 15.17 7.78 -8.25
C GLN A 64 16.20 7.71 -7.11
N PRO A 65 17.33 8.46 -7.21
CA PRO A 65 18.33 8.54 -6.15
C PRO A 65 17.90 9.41 -4.95
N ASN A 66 16.85 10.24 -5.08
CA ASN A 66 16.43 11.20 -4.05
C ASN A 66 15.01 10.91 -3.54
N ILE A 67 14.79 9.70 -3.04
CA ILE A 67 13.55 9.38 -2.34
C ILE A 67 13.63 9.95 -0.92
N ASP A 68 12.78 10.93 -0.62
CA ASP A 68 12.70 11.53 0.72
C ASP A 68 12.29 10.47 1.75
N ALA A 69 13.20 10.19 2.69
CA ALA A 69 13.01 9.19 3.73
C ALA A 69 11.82 9.49 4.64
N ASN A 70 11.38 10.75 4.73
CA ASN A 70 10.26 11.16 5.57
C ASN A 70 8.90 10.79 4.93
N PHE A 71 8.86 10.67 3.62
CA PHE A 71 7.62 10.44 2.86
C PHE A 71 7.54 9.07 2.21
N PHE A 72 8.62 8.29 2.25
CA PHE A 72 8.70 6.99 1.61
C PHE A 72 9.37 5.94 2.50
N ILE A 73 8.72 4.79 2.65
CA ILE A 73 9.30 3.63 3.33
C ILE A 73 9.61 2.54 2.29
N PRO A 74 10.85 2.03 2.22
CA PRO A 74 11.20 0.96 1.28
C PRO A 74 10.49 -0.34 1.61
N ILE A 75 10.19 -1.13 0.58
CA ILE A 75 9.61 -2.47 0.68
C ILE A 75 10.67 -3.47 0.23
N ALA A 76 10.92 -4.52 1.01
CA ALA A 76 11.83 -5.59 0.61
C ALA A 76 11.41 -6.16 -0.77
N PRO A 77 12.36 -6.41 -1.69
CA PRO A 77 13.82 -6.49 -1.46
C PRO A 77 14.59 -5.16 -1.60
N SER A 78 13.93 -3.99 -1.68
CA SER A 78 14.63 -2.71 -1.77
C SER A 78 15.50 -2.45 -0.53
N PRO A 79 16.69 -1.82 -0.67
CA PRO A 79 17.57 -1.55 0.46
C PRO A 79 16.85 -0.85 1.62
N LYS A 80 17.19 -1.24 2.86
CA LYS A 80 16.67 -0.59 4.06
C LYS A 80 17.11 0.87 4.07
N ASN A 81 16.21 1.76 4.43
CA ASN A 81 16.57 3.16 4.61
C ASN A 81 17.18 3.34 6.00
N HIS A 82 18.47 3.69 6.06
CA HIS A 82 19.20 3.85 7.30
C HIS A 82 18.77 5.07 8.11
N SER A 83 18.27 6.13 7.46
CA SER A 83 17.85 7.37 8.13
C SER A 83 16.59 7.18 8.98
N ILE A 84 15.68 6.31 8.55
CA ILE A 84 14.44 5.99 9.27
C ILE A 84 14.45 4.60 9.93
N ASP A 85 15.55 3.86 9.76
CA ASP A 85 15.76 2.46 10.16
C ASP A 85 14.57 1.53 9.86
N LYS A 86 13.90 1.72 8.72
CA LYS A 86 12.67 0.99 8.35
C LYS A 86 12.76 0.36 6.97
N GLN A 87 12.13 -0.81 6.88
CA GLN A 87 11.84 -1.53 5.64
C GLN A 87 10.58 -2.36 5.88
N LEU A 88 9.62 -2.27 4.97
CA LEU A 88 8.41 -3.08 5.00
C LEU A 88 8.64 -4.42 4.32
N LYS A 89 7.97 -5.45 4.81
CA LYS A 89 8.02 -6.80 4.27
C LYS A 89 6.60 -7.32 4.13
N PHE A 90 6.32 -7.96 3.00
CA PHE A 90 5.09 -8.71 2.80
C PHE A 90 5.28 -10.16 3.26
N ALA A 91 4.23 -10.74 3.83
CA ALA A 91 4.16 -12.15 4.18
C ALA A 91 4.13 -12.99 2.89
N GLY A 92 4.79 -14.16 2.90
CA GLY A 92 4.95 -14.99 1.70
C GLY A 92 6.06 -14.52 0.76
N VAL A 93 6.71 -13.37 1.01
CA VAL A 93 7.94 -12.96 0.32
C VAL A 93 9.13 -13.59 1.02
N GLY A 94 9.50 -14.80 0.58
CA GLY A 94 10.63 -15.55 1.09
C GLY A 94 11.33 -16.29 -0.04
N VAL A 95 12.66 -16.34 0.01
CA VAL A 95 13.45 -17.24 -0.82
C VAL A 95 13.37 -18.61 -0.15
N THR A 96 12.49 -19.49 -0.61
CA THR A 96 12.55 -20.91 -0.27
C THR A 96 13.62 -21.59 -1.13
N TRP A 97 14.33 -22.55 -0.54
CA TRP A 97 15.42 -23.36 -1.13
C TRP A 97 15.00 -24.27 -2.32
N GLY A 98 13.99 -23.89 -3.11
CA GLY A 98 13.50 -24.72 -4.20
C GLY A 98 12.48 -24.08 -5.16
N GLY A 99 12.20 -22.77 -5.07
CA GLY A 99 11.27 -22.15 -6.01
C GLY A 99 10.76 -20.81 -5.52
N ILE A 100 11.09 -19.75 -6.27
CA ILE A 100 10.79 -18.36 -5.92
C ILE A 100 9.27 -18.12 -6.04
N VAL A 101 8.57 -17.95 -4.92
CA VAL A 101 7.27 -17.25 -4.93
C VAL A 101 7.58 -15.78 -5.12
N THR A 102 7.67 -15.35 -6.37
CA THR A 102 8.04 -13.97 -6.73
C THR A 102 6.81 -13.11 -6.54
N TYR A 103 6.73 -12.46 -5.38
CA TYR A 103 5.92 -11.27 -5.27
C TYR A 103 6.40 -10.26 -6.33
N ARG A 104 5.52 -9.90 -7.26
CA ARG A 104 5.83 -9.06 -8.44
C ARG A 104 6.05 -7.59 -8.10
N LEU A 105 6.61 -7.27 -6.92
CA LEU A 105 7.16 -5.95 -6.72
C LEU A 105 8.46 -5.83 -7.51
N HIS A 106 8.63 -4.70 -8.18
CA HIS A 106 9.93 -4.36 -8.74
C HIS A 106 10.96 -4.28 -7.60
N LYS A 107 12.23 -4.58 -7.92
CA LYS A 107 13.35 -4.61 -6.96
C LYS A 107 13.45 -3.33 -6.12
N LEU A 108 12.98 -2.20 -6.64
CA LEU A 108 12.96 -0.89 -6.00
C LEU A 108 11.51 -0.39 -5.85
N SER A 109 10.87 -0.75 -4.73
CA SER A 109 9.48 -0.41 -4.42
C SER A 109 9.38 0.26 -3.04
N TYR A 110 8.54 1.27 -2.94
CA TYR A 110 8.39 2.12 -1.76
C TYR A 110 6.91 2.42 -1.50
N VAL A 111 6.51 2.48 -0.24
CA VAL A 111 5.20 3.01 0.15
C VAL A 111 5.34 4.51 0.36
N ARG A 112 4.52 5.29 -0.33
CA ARG A 112 4.37 6.73 -0.08
C ARG A 112 3.44 6.93 1.12
N VAL A 113 3.91 7.59 2.18
CA VAL A 113 3.21 7.68 3.48
C VAL A 113 2.69 9.07 3.83
N ASP A 114 3.06 10.10 3.07
CA ASP A 114 2.55 11.49 3.22
C ASP A 114 1.19 11.72 2.57
N LYS A 115 0.80 10.86 1.63
CA LYS A 115 -0.47 10.98 0.90
C LYS A 115 -1.34 9.75 1.07
N VAL A 116 -2.41 9.93 1.84
CA VAL A 116 -3.50 8.97 1.98
C VAL A 116 -4.61 9.38 1.02
N PHE A 117 -5.12 8.41 0.27
CA PHE A 117 -6.33 8.59 -0.53
C PHE A 117 -7.47 7.80 0.09
N GLU A 118 -8.68 8.32 -0.03
CA GLU A 118 -9.90 7.62 0.32
C GLU A 118 -10.65 7.25 -0.96
N VAL A 119 -10.95 5.97 -1.13
CA VAL A 119 -11.55 5.43 -2.37
C VAL A 119 -12.63 4.39 -2.06
N PRO A 120 -13.63 4.20 -2.92
CA PRO A 120 -14.55 3.08 -2.81
C PRO A 120 -13.77 1.77 -2.85
N MET A 121 -14.12 0.82 -1.99
CA MET A 121 -13.52 -0.51 -2.05
C MET A 121 -13.82 -1.21 -3.39
N SER A 122 -14.97 -0.89 -4.00
CA SER A 122 -15.41 -1.48 -5.27
C SER A 122 -14.50 -1.14 -6.45
N VAL A 123 -13.71 -0.05 -6.40
CA VAL A 123 -12.76 0.28 -7.49
C VAL A 123 -11.42 -0.44 -7.36
N LEU A 124 -11.23 -1.22 -6.29
CA LEU A 124 -10.01 -1.97 -6.02
C LEU A 124 -10.24 -3.45 -6.28
N GLU A 125 -9.20 -4.12 -6.76
CA GLU A 125 -9.16 -5.56 -6.93
C GLU A 125 -7.86 -6.16 -6.39
N PRO A 126 -7.87 -7.45 -6.00
CA PRO A 126 -6.65 -8.15 -5.59
C PRO A 126 -5.59 -8.14 -6.70
N CYS A 127 -4.31 -7.99 -6.33
CA CYS A 127 -3.21 -8.05 -7.30
C CYS A 127 -2.92 -9.47 -7.83
N HIS A 128 -3.54 -10.50 -7.27
CA HIS A 128 -3.13 -11.89 -7.48
C HIS A 128 -4.28 -12.79 -7.96
N TRP A 129 -3.94 -13.68 -8.89
CA TRP A 129 -4.86 -14.52 -9.67
C TRP A 129 -5.61 -15.63 -8.89
N LYS A 130 -5.50 -15.67 -7.56
CA LYS A 130 -6.15 -16.68 -6.70
C LYS A 130 -6.83 -16.08 -5.45
N ASP A 131 -7.13 -14.79 -5.45
CA ASP A 131 -7.69 -14.05 -4.30
C ASP A 131 -6.83 -14.08 -3.02
N GLU A 132 -5.64 -14.68 -3.09
CA GLU A 132 -4.65 -14.65 -2.03
C GLU A 132 -3.95 -13.30 -2.05
N HIS A 133 -4.51 -12.36 -1.30
CA HIS A 133 -3.86 -11.10 -1.02
C HIS A 133 -2.55 -11.30 -0.29
N ILE A 134 -1.52 -10.59 -0.75
CA ILE A 134 -0.26 -10.57 -0.05
C ILE A 134 -0.33 -9.45 0.99
N ARG A 135 -0.19 -9.87 2.26
CA ARG A 135 -0.35 -8.97 3.41
C ARG A 135 1.00 -8.54 3.92
N LEU A 136 1.16 -7.29 4.32
CA LEU A 136 2.30 -6.87 5.14
C LEU A 136 2.45 -7.80 6.35
N GLN A 137 3.70 -8.18 6.65
CA GLN A 137 4.01 -8.88 7.89
C GLN A 137 3.51 -8.05 9.07
N ASN A 138 3.04 -8.70 10.14
CA ASN A 138 2.49 -8.00 11.30
C ASN A 138 3.44 -6.94 11.89
N THR A 139 4.74 -7.20 11.89
CA THR A 139 5.79 -6.25 12.31
C THR A 139 5.87 -5.04 11.38
N SER A 140 5.83 -5.27 10.06
CA SER A 140 5.84 -4.22 9.04
C SER A 140 4.57 -3.37 9.10
N TRP A 141 3.41 -4.00 9.24
CA TRP A 141 2.12 -3.32 9.42
C TRP A 141 2.14 -2.39 10.64
N ARG A 142 2.57 -2.91 11.80
CA ARG A 142 2.69 -2.09 13.03
C ARG A 142 3.67 -0.93 12.85
N SER A 143 4.81 -1.17 12.20
CA SER A 143 5.81 -0.14 11.91
C SER A 143 5.26 0.97 11.01
N LEU A 144 4.51 0.60 9.97
CA LEU A 144 3.83 1.52 9.06
C LEU A 144 2.82 2.39 9.82
N VAL A 145 1.89 1.78 10.56
CA VAL A 145 0.87 2.51 11.33
C VAL A 145 1.51 3.45 12.36
N ALA A 146 2.54 2.98 13.07
CA ALA A 146 3.27 3.81 14.03
C ALA A 146 3.98 5.00 13.37
N HIS A 147 4.51 4.82 12.16
CA HIS A 147 5.12 5.91 11.40
C HIS A 147 4.09 6.95 10.96
N MET A 148 2.96 6.51 10.42
CA MET A 148 1.89 7.41 9.99
C MET A 148 1.36 8.27 11.15
N LYS A 149 1.15 7.67 12.33
CA LYS A 149 0.75 8.41 13.53
C LYS A 149 1.74 9.50 13.93
N LYS A 150 3.04 9.25 13.75
CA LYS A 150 4.08 10.26 14.03
C LYS A 150 4.03 11.43 13.04
N LEU A 151 3.72 11.16 11.77
CA LEU A 151 3.56 12.20 10.74
C LEU A 151 2.31 13.05 10.98
N GLU A 152 1.21 12.44 11.43
CA GLU A 152 -0.01 13.18 11.81
C GLU A 152 0.21 14.12 13.01
N GLN A 153 1.10 13.76 13.93
CA GLN A 153 1.41 14.57 15.12
C GLN A 153 2.41 15.68 14.84
N ASN A 154 3.24 15.55 13.80
CA ASN A 154 4.26 16.51 13.41
C ASN A 154 4.20 16.74 11.89
N PRO A 155 3.18 17.46 11.38
CA PRO A 155 3.13 17.84 9.97
C PRO A 155 4.34 18.74 9.67
N ALA A 156 5.16 18.32 8.69
CA ALA A 156 6.31 19.07 8.21
C ALA A 156 5.91 20.39 7.51
#